data_AF-A0A842VCJ8-F1
#
_entry.id   AF-A0A842VCJ8-F1
#
_cell.length_a   1.000
_cell.length_b   1.000
_cell.length_c   1.000
_cell.angle_alpha   90.00
_cell.angle_beta   90.00
_cell.angle_gamma   90.00
#
_symmetry.space_group_name_H-M   'P 1'
#
loop_
_entity.id
_entity.type
_entity.pdbx_description
1 polymer ?
#
loop_
_entity_poly.entity_id
_entity_poly.type
_entity_poly.pdbx_seq_one_letter_code
_entity_poly.pdbx_strand_id
1 'polypeptide(L)'
;MGKWKKINNSEIFQGKLKKKSYFEGWYFKLVDETERNIIAIIPGIALDKKKNTSHSFIQFFDGISGKANYFKYAIEDFKAEETFFKIKIANSEFSENSIVLDINQFDQKITGELRLRNLIPWPKKFLNPGIMGFFTYLPFLQTYHGLVSMNHDISGYLRIGDKKITYDKGSKGYTEKDWGSSFPSSWIWMQSNHFSEYQMSFMLSIATIPMMGNKFTGFLAAIWRKGKFYNFATYTRARIRLIKIREKSAHIIIEDKKFRLIVNAYQDKATDLKAPSMGIMLGHCIESMTSRISLKLQDRTTNKIIFNDVGKNAGLEIMDNDELEI
;
A
#
# COMPACT_ATOMS: atom_id res chain seq x y z
N MET A 1 -4.07 -24.70 -7.89
CA MET A 1 -5.34 -23.92 -7.97
C MET A 1 -5.56 -23.28 -9.36
N GLY A 2 -6.81 -23.08 -9.81
CA GLY A 2 -7.11 -22.43 -11.11
C GLY A 2 -6.81 -20.91 -11.12
N LYS A 3 -6.38 -20.37 -12.27
CA LYS A 3 -5.96 -18.95 -12.46
C LYS A 3 -7.00 -17.94 -11.96
N TRP A 4 -8.29 -18.24 -12.15
CA TRP A 4 -9.43 -17.40 -11.76
C TRP A 4 -9.55 -17.18 -10.25
N LYS A 5 -9.32 -18.22 -9.45
CA LYS A 5 -9.43 -18.11 -7.99
C LYS A 5 -8.29 -17.25 -7.41
N LYS A 6 -7.12 -17.19 -8.04
CA LYS A 6 -6.04 -16.27 -7.62
C LYS A 6 -6.37 -14.81 -7.91
N ILE A 7 -6.88 -14.52 -9.12
CA ILE A 7 -7.25 -13.15 -9.52
C ILE A 7 -8.31 -12.55 -8.60
N ASN A 8 -9.27 -13.36 -8.15
CA ASN A 8 -10.32 -12.92 -7.22
C ASN A 8 -9.86 -12.76 -5.76
N ASN A 9 -8.61 -13.09 -5.45
CA ASN A 9 -8.03 -12.98 -4.12
C ASN A 9 -6.68 -12.25 -4.24
N SER A 10 -6.71 -10.94 -4.51
CA SER A 10 -5.48 -10.16 -4.73
C SER A 10 -4.50 -10.24 -3.56
N GLU A 11 -5.00 -10.49 -2.34
CA GLU A 11 -4.21 -10.63 -1.12
C GLU A 11 -3.28 -11.86 -1.11
N ILE A 12 -3.64 -12.98 -1.76
CA ILE A 12 -2.81 -14.20 -1.75
C ILE A 12 -1.67 -14.09 -2.74
N PHE A 13 -0.61 -14.90 -2.58
CA PHE A 13 0.52 -14.91 -3.49
C PHE A 13 0.10 -15.19 -4.96
N GLN A 14 0.26 -14.20 -5.83
CA GLN A 14 -0.09 -14.22 -7.25
C GLN A 14 1.03 -14.77 -8.12
N GLY A 15 2.26 -14.70 -7.62
CA GLY A 15 3.46 -15.11 -8.32
C GLY A 15 3.56 -16.61 -8.56
N LYS A 16 4.65 -16.94 -9.24
CA LYS A 16 5.21 -18.29 -9.30
C LYS A 16 6.72 -18.11 -9.15
N LEU A 17 7.36 -18.87 -8.28
CA LEU A 17 8.82 -18.82 -8.08
C LEU A 17 9.62 -19.12 -9.37
N LYS A 18 8.95 -19.65 -10.41
CA LYS A 18 9.54 -19.90 -11.72
C LYS A 18 9.69 -18.67 -12.62
N LYS A 19 9.09 -17.51 -12.29
CA LYS A 19 9.16 -16.28 -13.12
C LYS A 19 10.60 -15.76 -13.26
N LYS A 20 10.88 -15.03 -14.35
CA LYS A 20 12.22 -14.52 -14.69
C LYS A 20 12.55 -13.20 -13.96
N SER A 21 11.63 -12.24 -14.01
CA SER A 21 11.70 -10.93 -13.35
C SER A 21 10.35 -10.67 -12.70
N TYR A 22 10.30 -10.62 -11.38
CA TYR A 22 9.03 -10.50 -10.65
C TYR A 22 9.26 -10.01 -9.23
N PHE A 23 8.38 -9.14 -8.75
CA PHE A 23 8.31 -8.80 -7.33
C PHE A 23 6.89 -9.02 -6.82
N GLU A 24 6.78 -9.25 -5.53
CA GLU A 24 5.50 -9.26 -4.81
C GLU A 24 5.75 -8.96 -3.34
N GLY A 25 5.04 -7.97 -2.81
CA GLY A 25 5.20 -7.51 -1.43
C GLY A 25 3.90 -7.01 -0.83
N TRP A 26 3.79 -7.10 0.49
CA TRP A 26 2.63 -6.65 1.25
C TRP A 26 3.06 -5.54 2.18
N TYR A 27 2.46 -4.37 2.06
CA TYR A 27 2.77 -3.23 2.92
C TYR A 27 1.82 -3.23 4.12
N PHE A 28 2.36 -3.43 5.31
CA PHE A 28 1.64 -3.29 6.58
C PHE A 28 2.09 -2.01 7.26
N LYS A 29 1.18 -1.06 7.43
CA LYS A 29 1.43 0.13 8.26
C LYS A 29 0.71 0.01 9.57
N LEU A 30 1.46 0.25 10.64
CA LEU A 30 1.07 0.01 12.02
C LEU A 30 1.32 1.29 12.83
N VAL A 31 0.27 1.83 13.42
CA VAL A 31 0.34 3.02 14.29
C VAL A 31 -0.17 2.63 15.66
N ASP A 32 0.63 2.89 16.70
CA ASP A 32 0.23 2.66 18.09
C ASP A 32 -0.82 3.70 18.55
N GLU A 33 -1.48 3.44 19.67
CA GLU A 33 -2.53 4.33 20.20
C GLU A 33 -2.01 5.72 20.59
N THR A 34 -0.71 5.84 20.85
CA THR A 34 -0.07 7.13 21.16
C THR A 34 0.29 7.95 19.92
N GLU A 35 0.22 7.36 18.73
CA GLU A 35 0.70 7.92 17.46
C GLU A 35 2.20 8.27 17.46
N ARG A 36 2.98 7.76 18.43
CA ARG A 36 4.43 8.01 18.57
C ARG A 36 5.27 6.91 17.93
N ASN A 37 4.66 5.80 17.53
CA ASN A 37 5.31 4.70 16.85
C ASN A 37 4.54 4.41 15.55
N ILE A 38 5.16 4.76 14.43
CA ILE A 38 4.62 4.50 13.09
C ILE A 38 5.60 3.57 12.39
N ILE A 39 5.20 2.31 12.22
CA ILE A 39 6.03 1.26 11.66
C ILE A 39 5.40 0.75 10.37
N ALA A 40 6.19 0.65 9.30
CA ALA A 40 5.85 -0.14 8.12
C ALA A 40 6.68 -1.42 8.07
N ILE A 41 6.01 -2.54 7.78
CA ILE A 41 6.65 -3.85 7.56
C ILE A 41 6.22 -4.35 6.19
N ILE A 42 7.21 -4.67 5.36
CA ILE A 42 7.00 -5.08 3.98
C ILE A 42 7.69 -6.43 3.74
N PRO A 43 7.03 -7.56 4.06
CA PRO A 43 7.47 -8.86 3.59
C PRO A 43 7.26 -8.99 2.08
N GLY A 44 8.16 -9.69 1.40
CA GLY A 44 8.01 -9.94 -0.03
C GLY A 44 9.05 -10.85 -0.63
N ILE A 45 8.97 -10.98 -1.95
CA ILE A 45 9.96 -11.65 -2.78
C ILE A 45 10.37 -10.77 -3.95
N ALA A 46 11.63 -10.88 -4.34
CA ALA A 46 12.18 -10.31 -5.56
C ALA A 46 12.88 -11.42 -6.35
N LEU A 47 12.42 -11.66 -7.56
CA LEU A 47 12.91 -12.69 -8.46
C LEU A 47 13.66 -12.04 -9.61
N ASP A 48 14.94 -12.32 -9.70
CA ASP A 48 15.78 -12.04 -10.85
C ASP A 48 16.65 -13.25 -11.15
N LYS A 49 16.20 -14.02 -12.14
CA LYS A 49 16.91 -15.21 -12.61
C LYS A 49 18.07 -14.88 -13.53
N LYS A 50 18.06 -13.72 -14.20
CA LYS A 50 19.11 -13.37 -15.15
C LYS A 50 20.41 -13.05 -14.41
N LYS A 51 20.33 -12.31 -13.30
CA LYS A 51 21.50 -11.97 -12.48
C LYS A 51 21.69 -12.88 -11.28
N ASN A 52 20.85 -13.91 -11.13
CA ASN A 52 20.85 -14.83 -10.00
C ASN A 52 20.80 -14.11 -8.63
N THR A 53 20.00 -13.05 -8.52
CA THR A 53 19.85 -12.25 -7.30
C THR A 53 18.49 -12.44 -6.64
N SER A 54 17.80 -13.54 -6.98
CA SER A 54 16.48 -13.84 -6.39
C SER A 54 16.60 -14.05 -4.89
N HIS A 55 15.77 -13.37 -4.10
CA HIS A 55 15.73 -13.49 -2.65
C HIS A 55 14.33 -13.18 -2.12
N SER A 56 14.02 -13.68 -0.93
CA SER A 56 12.90 -13.19 -0.14
C SER A 56 13.40 -12.12 0.83
N PHE A 57 12.51 -11.26 1.31
CA PHE A 57 12.91 -10.15 2.14
C PHE A 57 11.83 -9.72 3.13
N ILE A 58 12.28 -9.05 4.19
CA ILE A 58 11.42 -8.23 5.04
C ILE A 58 12.06 -6.84 5.08
N GLN A 59 11.36 -5.82 4.58
CA GLN A 59 11.76 -4.43 4.77
C GLN A 59 11.01 -3.87 5.99
N PHE A 60 11.73 -3.22 6.90
CA PHE A 60 11.20 -2.67 8.14
C PHE A 60 11.51 -1.18 8.18
N PHE A 61 10.50 -0.34 8.35
CA PHE A 61 10.62 1.10 8.28
C PHE A 61 9.99 1.75 9.52
N ASP A 62 10.80 2.53 10.25
CA ASP A 62 10.33 3.41 11.32
C ASP A 62 10.12 4.82 10.76
N GLY A 63 8.85 5.22 10.64
CA GLY A 63 8.43 6.47 10.04
C GLY A 63 8.74 7.71 10.88
N ILE A 64 8.96 7.55 12.19
CA ILE A 64 9.32 8.67 13.07
C ILE A 64 10.82 8.92 12.97
N SER A 65 11.64 7.88 13.14
CA SER A 65 13.09 8.03 13.04
C SER A 65 13.58 8.21 11.60
N GLY A 66 12.79 7.80 10.61
CA GLY A 66 13.18 7.81 9.20
C GLY A 66 14.23 6.75 8.88
N LYS A 67 14.23 5.62 9.61
CA LYS A 67 15.19 4.53 9.44
C LYS A 67 14.52 3.33 8.79
N ALA A 68 15.10 2.86 7.70
CA ALA A 68 14.66 1.68 6.98
C ALA A 68 15.75 0.60 6.96
N ASN A 69 15.35 -0.64 7.21
CA ASN A 69 16.21 -1.81 7.16
C ASN A 69 15.65 -2.82 6.18
N TYR A 70 16.54 -3.55 5.48
CA TYR A 70 16.16 -4.52 4.47
C TYR A 70 16.86 -5.84 4.76
N PHE A 71 16.12 -6.80 5.29
CA PHE A 71 16.61 -8.11 5.67
C PHE A 71 16.41 -9.09 4.51
N LYS A 72 17.49 -9.73 4.07
CA LYS A 72 17.48 -10.68 2.96
C LYS A 72 17.45 -12.11 3.49
N TYR A 73 16.69 -12.95 2.83
CA TYR A 73 16.57 -14.37 3.11
C TYR A 73 16.65 -15.17 1.81
N ALA A 74 16.91 -16.47 1.94
CA ALA A 74 16.94 -17.35 0.77
C ALA A 74 15.52 -17.42 0.15
N ILE A 75 15.42 -17.79 -1.13
CA ILE A 75 14.10 -17.95 -1.76
C ILE A 75 13.34 -19.13 -1.15
N GLU A 76 14.08 -20.14 -0.70
CA GLU A 76 13.59 -21.36 -0.09
C GLU A 76 12.92 -21.12 1.28
N ASP A 77 13.28 -20.00 1.93
CA ASP A 77 12.67 -19.55 3.17
C ASP A 77 11.28 -18.94 2.97
N PHE A 78 10.90 -18.60 1.73
CA PHE A 78 9.59 -18.07 1.40
C PHE A 78 8.57 -19.19 1.14
N LYS A 79 7.48 -19.17 1.89
CA LYS A 79 6.32 -20.04 1.69
C LYS A 79 5.06 -19.19 1.63
N ALA A 80 4.10 -19.59 0.78
CA ALA A 80 2.83 -18.91 0.66
C ALA A 80 1.69 -19.93 0.52
N GLU A 81 0.61 -19.69 1.23
CA GLU A 81 -0.62 -20.47 1.09
C GLU A 81 -1.31 -20.17 -0.24
N GLU A 82 -1.91 -21.20 -0.83
CA GLU A 82 -2.59 -21.05 -2.13
C GLU A 82 -4.01 -20.51 -2.01
N THR A 83 -4.67 -20.65 -0.86
CA THR A 83 -6.14 -20.49 -0.74
C THR A 83 -6.58 -19.31 0.12
N PHE A 84 -5.72 -18.80 1.00
CA PHE A 84 -5.96 -17.65 1.88
C PHE A 84 -4.66 -16.87 2.08
N PHE A 85 -4.73 -15.63 2.58
CA PHE A 85 -3.53 -14.83 2.73
C PHE A 85 -2.75 -15.28 3.96
N LYS A 86 -1.69 -16.04 3.69
CA LYS A 86 -0.65 -16.35 4.66
C LYS A 86 0.67 -16.60 3.93
N ILE A 87 1.72 -15.93 4.37
CA ILE A 87 3.08 -16.11 3.89
C ILE A 87 4.02 -16.29 5.09
N LYS A 88 5.12 -16.99 4.85
CA LYS A 88 6.21 -17.19 5.81
C LYS A 88 7.53 -16.84 5.14
N ILE A 89 8.40 -16.15 5.87
CA ILE A 89 9.79 -15.84 5.49
C ILE A 89 10.66 -16.20 6.67
N ALA A 90 11.45 -17.27 6.53
CA ALA A 90 12.22 -17.86 7.63
C ALA A 90 11.32 -18.13 8.84
N ASN A 91 11.55 -17.46 9.98
CA ASN A 91 10.75 -17.62 11.20
C ASN A 91 9.57 -16.63 11.30
N SER A 92 9.46 -15.65 10.41
CA SER A 92 8.39 -14.66 10.42
C SER A 92 7.18 -15.11 9.59
N GLU A 93 5.97 -14.81 10.05
CA GLU A 93 4.70 -15.16 9.41
C GLU A 93 3.80 -13.92 9.28
N PHE A 94 3.10 -13.81 8.16
CA PHE A 94 2.20 -12.70 7.87
C PHE A 94 0.92 -13.24 7.28
N SER A 95 -0.22 -12.81 7.79
CA SER A 95 -1.55 -13.15 7.28
C SER A 95 -2.45 -11.92 7.24
N GLU A 96 -3.67 -12.10 6.76
CA GLU A 96 -4.71 -11.07 6.83
C GLU A 96 -5.01 -10.62 8.27
N ASN A 97 -4.82 -11.47 9.28
CA ASN A 97 -5.25 -11.20 10.66
C ASN A 97 -4.11 -11.26 11.69
N SER A 98 -2.87 -11.50 11.28
CA SER A 98 -1.75 -11.59 12.21
C SER A 98 -0.40 -11.29 11.56
N ILE A 99 0.53 -10.83 12.40
CA ILE A 99 1.95 -10.68 12.06
C ILE A 99 2.74 -11.33 13.19
N VAL A 100 3.59 -12.29 12.86
CA VAL A 100 4.59 -12.85 13.76
C VAL A 100 5.96 -12.49 13.19
N LEU A 101 6.75 -11.74 13.95
CA LEU A 101 8.10 -11.38 13.58
C LEU A 101 9.12 -12.13 14.42
N ASP A 102 10.13 -12.64 13.72
CA ASP A 102 11.38 -13.12 14.30
C ASP A 102 12.49 -12.84 13.28
N ILE A 103 13.15 -11.71 13.48
CA ILE A 103 14.26 -11.21 12.66
C ILE A 103 15.47 -11.10 13.56
N ASN A 104 16.56 -11.74 13.15
CA ASN A 104 17.86 -11.65 13.80
C ASN A 104 18.96 -11.57 12.72
N GLN A 105 19.24 -10.36 12.25
CA GLN A 105 20.26 -10.09 11.23
C GLN A 105 20.89 -8.71 11.45
N PHE A 106 22.17 -8.56 11.09
CA PHE A 106 22.89 -7.27 11.14
C PHE A 106 22.81 -6.58 12.53
N ASP A 107 22.94 -7.36 13.60
CA ASP A 107 22.81 -6.92 15.00
C ASP A 107 21.44 -6.30 15.36
N GLN A 108 20.44 -6.51 14.50
CA GLN A 108 19.06 -6.11 14.75
C GLN A 108 18.22 -7.34 15.11
N LYS A 109 17.68 -7.32 16.32
CA LYS A 109 16.70 -8.29 16.80
C LYS A 109 15.32 -7.65 16.83
N ILE A 110 14.41 -8.12 15.98
CA ILE A 110 13.01 -7.68 15.94
C ILE A 110 12.12 -8.89 16.15
N THR A 111 11.33 -8.89 17.21
CA THR A 111 10.44 -10.01 17.57
C THR A 111 9.07 -9.51 17.99
N GLY A 112 8.02 -10.31 17.80
CA GLY A 112 6.70 -9.94 18.31
C GLY A 112 5.55 -10.66 17.63
N GLU A 113 4.37 -10.52 18.22
CA GLU A 113 3.11 -11.00 17.65
C GLU A 113 2.10 -9.85 17.69
N LEU A 114 1.46 -9.61 16.55
CA LEU A 114 0.36 -8.68 16.39
C LEU A 114 -0.85 -9.42 15.85
N ARG A 115 -2.03 -9.08 16.37
CA ARG A 115 -3.33 -9.53 15.88
C ARG A 115 -4.06 -8.35 15.29
N LEU A 116 -4.52 -8.52 14.05
CA LEU A 116 -5.28 -7.53 13.29
C LEU A 116 -6.76 -7.92 13.33
N ARG A 117 -7.62 -7.01 13.77
CA ARG A 117 -9.06 -7.27 13.98
C ARG A 117 -9.90 -6.20 13.29
N ASN A 118 -11.18 -6.51 13.06
CA ASN A 118 -12.14 -5.57 12.47
C ASN A 118 -11.65 -5.02 11.13
N LEU A 119 -11.12 -5.92 10.29
CA LEU A 119 -10.61 -5.57 8.98
C LEU A 119 -11.68 -4.98 8.09
N ILE A 120 -11.27 -3.99 7.29
CA ILE A 120 -12.11 -3.34 6.29
C ILE A 120 -11.53 -3.68 4.91
N PRO A 121 -11.77 -4.89 4.40
CA PRO A 121 -11.23 -5.33 3.12
C PRO A 121 -11.93 -4.65 1.94
N TRP A 122 -11.28 -4.67 0.79
CA TRP A 122 -11.93 -4.24 -0.44
C TRP A 122 -13.09 -5.19 -0.80
N PRO A 123 -14.28 -4.67 -1.17
CA PRO A 123 -15.41 -5.50 -1.52
C PRO A 123 -15.16 -6.20 -2.87
N LYS A 124 -15.06 -7.52 -2.83
CA LYS A 124 -14.87 -8.36 -4.02
C LYS A 124 -16.18 -8.48 -4.80
N LYS A 125 -16.17 -8.12 -6.08
CA LYS A 125 -17.28 -8.37 -7.02
C LYS A 125 -16.77 -9.19 -8.19
N PHE A 126 -17.64 -10.00 -8.80
CA PHE A 126 -17.23 -10.85 -9.92
C PHE A 126 -16.56 -10.07 -11.07
N LEU A 127 -17.09 -8.89 -11.44
CA LEU A 127 -16.52 -8.04 -12.49
C LEU A 127 -15.37 -7.13 -12.00
N ASN A 128 -15.24 -6.96 -10.68
CA ASN A 128 -14.24 -6.08 -10.06
C ASN A 128 -13.65 -6.84 -8.86
N PRO A 129 -12.72 -7.78 -9.12
CA PRO A 129 -12.21 -8.70 -8.10
C PRO A 129 -11.37 -7.99 -7.03
N GLY A 130 -10.79 -6.84 -7.37
CA GLY A 130 -9.96 -6.03 -6.50
C GLY A 130 -10.10 -4.54 -6.80
N ILE A 131 -9.23 -3.75 -6.19
CA ILE A 131 -9.25 -2.29 -6.32
C ILE A 131 -8.91 -1.80 -7.72
N MET A 132 -8.19 -2.58 -8.51
CA MET A 132 -7.93 -2.26 -9.92
C MET A 132 -9.13 -2.54 -10.85
N GLY A 133 -10.26 -3.05 -10.32
CA GLY A 133 -11.41 -3.41 -11.13
C GLY A 133 -11.06 -4.41 -12.23
N PHE A 134 -11.55 -4.17 -13.45
CA PHE A 134 -11.28 -5.06 -14.59
C PHE A 134 -9.80 -5.08 -15.03
N PHE A 135 -9.00 -4.06 -14.67
CA PHE A 135 -7.56 -4.03 -15.01
C PHE A 135 -6.79 -5.20 -14.39
N THR A 136 -7.30 -5.79 -13.30
CA THR A 136 -6.75 -7.01 -12.68
C THR A 136 -6.65 -8.19 -13.67
N TYR A 137 -7.49 -8.20 -14.72
CA TYR A 137 -7.48 -9.26 -15.74
C TYR A 137 -6.46 -9.04 -16.86
N LEU A 138 -5.91 -7.82 -17.02
CA LEU A 138 -5.00 -7.48 -18.11
C LEU A 138 -3.59 -7.94 -17.78
N PRO A 139 -3.00 -8.93 -18.49
CA PRO A 139 -1.77 -9.60 -18.07
C PRO A 139 -0.47 -8.82 -18.31
N PHE A 140 -0.55 -7.62 -18.88
CA PHE A 140 0.60 -6.85 -19.40
C PHE A 140 0.94 -5.60 -18.57
N LEU A 141 0.24 -5.36 -17.46
CA LEU A 141 0.59 -4.25 -16.57
C LEU A 141 1.89 -4.54 -15.83
N GLN A 142 2.72 -3.51 -15.67
CA GLN A 142 4.03 -3.64 -15.00
C GLN A 142 3.89 -3.87 -13.50
N THR A 143 2.87 -3.29 -12.88
CA THR A 143 2.51 -3.47 -11.47
C THR A 143 1.00 -3.57 -11.34
N TYR A 144 0.59 -4.42 -10.42
CA TYR A 144 -0.77 -4.57 -9.95
C TYR A 144 -0.83 -4.25 -8.47
N HIS A 145 -1.98 -3.72 -8.06
CA HIS A 145 -2.24 -3.22 -6.74
C HIS A 145 -3.42 -3.96 -6.10
N GLY A 146 -3.29 -4.31 -4.83
CA GLY A 146 -4.27 -5.03 -4.04
C GLY A 146 -4.48 -4.35 -2.71
N LEU A 147 -5.73 -4.12 -2.34
CA LEU A 147 -6.09 -3.52 -1.06
C LEU A 147 -6.60 -4.60 -0.11
N VAL A 148 -5.78 -4.97 0.87
CA VAL A 148 -6.09 -6.03 1.84
C VAL A 148 -7.01 -5.48 2.93
N SER A 149 -6.69 -4.30 3.48
CA SER A 149 -7.51 -3.66 4.51
C SER A 149 -7.27 -2.14 4.55
N MET A 150 -8.35 -1.36 4.41
CA MET A 150 -8.32 0.10 4.55
C MET A 150 -8.10 0.56 5.98
N ASN A 151 -8.57 -0.20 6.95
CA ASN A 151 -8.44 0.10 8.36
C ASN A 151 -8.64 -1.18 9.17
N HIS A 152 -7.97 -1.32 10.30
CA HIS A 152 -8.17 -2.39 11.26
C HIS A 152 -7.59 -1.99 12.61
N ASP A 153 -8.06 -2.66 13.67
CA ASP A 153 -7.51 -2.54 15.01
C ASP A 153 -6.30 -3.48 15.16
N ILE A 154 -5.30 -3.04 15.91
CA ILE A 154 -4.10 -3.84 16.22
C ILE A 154 -4.08 -4.14 17.72
N SER A 155 -3.64 -5.35 18.07
CA SER A 155 -3.28 -5.69 19.45
C SER A 155 -2.05 -6.56 19.49
N GLY A 156 -1.21 -6.42 20.53
CA GLY A 156 0.00 -7.21 20.70
C GLY A 156 1.23 -6.34 20.94
N TYR A 157 2.41 -6.80 20.54
CA TYR A 157 3.62 -6.01 20.69
C TYR A 157 4.69 -6.36 19.65
N LEU A 158 5.58 -5.40 19.40
CA LEU A 158 6.87 -5.60 18.76
C LEU A 158 7.98 -5.22 19.75
N ARG A 159 9.09 -5.95 19.69
CA ARG A 159 10.32 -5.67 20.43
C ARG A 159 11.44 -5.48 19.42
N ILE A 160 12.05 -4.30 19.42
CA ILE A 160 13.12 -3.86 18.52
C ILE A 160 14.35 -3.57 19.38
N GLY A 161 15.31 -4.51 19.41
CA GLY A 161 16.35 -4.51 20.43
C GLY A 161 15.73 -4.52 21.83
N ASP A 162 16.04 -3.51 22.64
CA ASP A 162 15.49 -3.37 23.99
C ASP A 162 14.15 -2.62 24.04
N LYS A 163 13.79 -1.89 22.97
CA LYS A 163 12.54 -1.12 22.90
C LYS A 163 11.36 -2.06 22.66
N LYS A 164 10.38 -2.04 23.57
CA LYS A 164 9.06 -2.68 23.36
C LYS A 164 8.04 -1.62 22.94
N ILE A 165 7.35 -1.87 21.83
CA ILE A 165 6.19 -1.12 21.37
C ILE A 165 4.98 -2.03 21.61
N THR A 166 4.07 -1.60 22.48
CA THR A 166 2.79 -2.28 22.68
C THR A 166 1.75 -1.61 21.79
N TYR A 167 0.85 -2.41 21.23
CA TYR A 167 -0.29 -1.94 20.48
C TYR A 167 -1.54 -2.26 21.28
N ASP A 168 -2.19 -1.22 21.81
CA ASP A 168 -3.40 -1.34 22.62
C ASP A 168 -4.61 -0.74 21.90
N LYS A 169 -5.73 -0.64 22.63
CA LYS A 169 -6.99 -0.09 22.10
C LYS A 169 -6.77 1.32 21.55
N GLY A 170 -7.09 1.51 20.27
CA GLY A 170 -6.87 2.75 19.54
C GLY A 170 -5.69 2.66 18.56
N SER A 171 -4.88 1.61 18.64
CA SER A 171 -3.88 1.28 17.62
C SER A 171 -4.54 0.87 16.31
N LYS A 172 -4.00 1.36 15.20
CA LYS A 172 -4.62 1.23 13.88
C LYS A 172 -3.64 0.79 12.82
N GLY A 173 -4.14 0.00 11.88
CA GLY A 173 -3.34 -0.42 10.74
C GLY A 173 -4.04 -0.31 9.39
N TYR A 174 -3.21 -0.39 8.37
CA TYR A 174 -3.55 -0.38 6.95
C TYR A 174 -2.70 -1.44 6.25
N THR A 175 -3.31 -2.17 5.31
CA THR A 175 -2.60 -3.20 4.54
C THR A 175 -2.95 -3.15 3.07
N GLU A 176 -1.92 -3.07 2.24
CA GLU A 176 -2.00 -3.19 0.79
C GLU A 176 -0.92 -4.11 0.27
N LYS A 177 -0.91 -4.32 -1.04
CA LYS A 177 -0.03 -5.26 -1.69
C LYS A 177 0.22 -4.86 -3.12
N ASP A 178 1.47 -4.97 -3.54
CA ASP A 178 1.86 -4.80 -4.93
C ASP A 178 2.56 -6.05 -5.47
N TRP A 179 2.33 -6.32 -6.75
CA TRP A 179 3.05 -7.36 -7.46
C TRP A 179 3.18 -7.06 -8.93
N GLY A 180 4.21 -7.59 -9.58
CA GLY A 180 4.44 -7.31 -10.98
C GLY A 180 5.88 -7.49 -11.39
N SER A 181 6.28 -6.80 -12.45
CA SER A 181 7.65 -6.74 -12.92
C SER A 181 8.36 -5.44 -12.54
N SER A 182 7.68 -4.31 -12.38
CA SER A 182 8.34 -3.04 -12.03
C SER A 182 7.33 -2.01 -11.58
N PHE A 183 7.70 -1.14 -10.64
CA PHE A 183 6.92 0.06 -10.35
C PHE A 183 6.82 0.98 -11.59
N PRO A 184 5.77 1.82 -11.66
CA PRO A 184 5.58 2.83 -12.70
C PRO A 184 6.77 3.80 -12.81
N SER A 185 6.90 4.51 -13.95
CA SER A 185 7.94 5.54 -14.12
C SER A 185 7.68 6.80 -13.32
N SER A 186 6.43 7.07 -12.95
CA SER A 186 6.00 8.21 -12.16
C SER A 186 4.75 7.82 -11.39
N TRP A 187 4.67 8.22 -10.12
CA TRP A 187 3.49 7.96 -9.31
C TRP A 187 3.33 8.93 -8.12
N ILE A 188 2.09 9.04 -7.68
CA ILE A 188 1.72 9.60 -6.39
C ILE A 188 0.98 8.50 -5.64
N TRP A 189 1.48 8.10 -4.48
CA TRP A 189 0.73 7.27 -3.56
C TRP A 189 0.52 8.01 -2.26
N MET A 190 -0.67 7.90 -1.70
CA MET A 190 -0.95 8.47 -0.40
C MET A 190 -2.02 7.69 0.34
N GLN A 191 -1.86 7.58 1.64
CA GLN A 191 -2.74 6.82 2.50
C GLN A 191 -2.85 7.48 3.87
N SER A 192 -4.06 7.54 4.41
CA SER A 192 -4.26 7.78 5.84
C SER A 192 -5.51 7.07 6.32
N ASN A 193 -5.49 6.61 7.56
CA ASN A 193 -6.66 6.20 8.31
C ASN A 193 -6.79 7.01 9.61
N HIS A 194 -5.99 8.06 9.84
CA HIS A 194 -6.02 8.83 11.09
C HIS A 194 -6.77 10.15 10.91
N PHE A 195 -8.08 10.04 10.69
CA PHE A 195 -9.03 11.14 10.58
C PHE A 195 -9.79 11.37 11.89
N SER A 196 -10.62 12.41 11.97
CA SER A 196 -11.46 12.67 13.15
C SER A 196 -12.45 11.55 13.43
N GLU A 197 -12.97 10.89 12.38
CA GLU A 197 -13.80 9.70 12.50
C GLU A 197 -12.94 8.43 12.56
N TYR A 198 -13.06 7.68 13.66
CA TYR A 198 -12.20 6.52 13.94
C TYR A 198 -12.14 5.49 12.82
N GLN A 199 -13.23 5.22 12.09
CA GLN A 199 -13.19 4.25 11.01
C GLN A 199 -12.83 4.84 9.65
N MET A 200 -12.80 6.17 9.50
CA MET A 200 -12.55 6.78 8.20
C MET A 200 -11.14 6.45 7.71
N SER A 201 -11.04 6.10 6.43
CA SER A 201 -9.78 5.77 5.79
C SER A 201 -9.79 6.20 4.33
N PHE A 202 -8.60 6.51 3.82
CA PHE A 202 -8.37 7.02 2.49
C PHE A 202 -7.08 6.43 1.92
N MET A 203 -7.14 6.11 0.64
CA MET A 203 -5.96 5.90 -0.18
C MET A 203 -6.18 6.57 -1.55
N LEU A 204 -5.10 7.05 -2.15
CA LEU A 204 -5.04 7.48 -3.54
C LEU A 204 -3.71 7.01 -4.16
N SER A 205 -3.81 6.39 -5.33
CA SER A 205 -2.69 6.04 -6.19
C SER A 205 -2.94 6.63 -7.57
N ILE A 206 -1.97 7.37 -8.10
CA ILE A 206 -1.94 7.91 -9.45
C ILE A 206 -0.62 7.47 -10.06
N ALA A 207 -0.63 6.90 -11.25
CA ALA A 207 0.58 6.37 -11.86
C ALA A 207 0.55 6.44 -13.38
N THR A 208 1.73 6.62 -13.98
CA THR A 208 1.91 6.51 -15.42
C THR A 208 1.97 5.05 -15.85
N ILE A 209 1.03 4.62 -16.67
CA ILE A 209 0.90 3.24 -17.14
C ILE A 209 1.27 3.19 -18.63
N PRO A 210 2.22 2.31 -19.04
CA PRO A 210 2.52 2.12 -20.45
C PRO A 210 1.40 1.35 -21.15
N MET A 211 1.02 1.81 -22.34
CA MET A 211 0.01 1.19 -23.20
C MET A 211 0.47 1.23 -24.66
N MET A 212 0.96 0.09 -25.17
CA MET A 212 1.27 -0.17 -26.59
C MET A 212 1.91 1.02 -27.35
N GLY A 213 3.02 1.55 -26.83
CA GLY A 213 3.78 2.65 -27.43
C GLY A 213 3.44 4.05 -26.88
N ASN A 214 2.32 4.19 -26.19
CA ASN A 214 1.92 5.41 -25.49
C ASN A 214 1.97 5.21 -23.96
N LYS A 215 1.76 6.30 -23.22
CA LYS A 215 1.58 6.32 -21.76
C LYS A 215 0.22 6.92 -21.44
N PHE A 216 -0.41 6.50 -20.35
CA PHE A 216 -1.60 7.18 -19.81
C PHE A 216 -1.54 7.23 -18.27
N THR A 217 -2.16 8.24 -17.69
CA THR A 217 -2.26 8.37 -16.23
C THR A 217 -3.42 7.54 -15.69
N GLY A 218 -3.10 6.45 -15.03
CA GLY A 218 -4.04 5.64 -14.26
C GLY A 218 -4.21 6.19 -12.85
N PHE A 219 -5.39 6.01 -12.26
CA PHE A 219 -5.61 6.34 -10.86
C PHE A 219 -6.66 5.46 -10.18
N LEU A 220 -6.50 5.33 -8.87
CA LEU A 220 -7.38 4.63 -7.93
C LEU A 220 -7.48 5.50 -6.67
N ALA A 221 -8.69 5.82 -6.22
CA ALA A 221 -8.94 6.54 -4.98
C ALA A 221 -10.10 5.89 -4.25
N ALA A 222 -9.87 5.52 -3.00
CA ALA A 222 -10.89 4.90 -2.16
C ALA A 222 -11.00 5.64 -0.84
N ILE A 223 -12.23 5.97 -0.45
CA ILE A 223 -12.57 6.45 0.89
C ILE A 223 -13.53 5.46 1.51
N TRP A 224 -13.18 4.95 2.69
CA TRP A 224 -14.11 4.25 3.55
C TRP A 224 -14.63 5.20 4.63
N ARG A 225 -15.95 5.33 4.74
CA ARG A 225 -16.60 6.10 5.81
C ARG A 225 -18.00 5.57 6.09
N LYS A 226 -18.33 5.36 7.37
CA LYS A 226 -19.67 4.98 7.86
C LYS A 226 -20.30 3.81 7.06
N GLY A 227 -19.54 2.73 6.88
CA GLY A 227 -20.03 1.53 6.19
C GLY A 227 -20.07 1.62 4.66
N LYS A 228 -19.51 2.69 4.06
CA LYS A 228 -19.60 2.95 2.63
C LYS A 228 -18.24 3.27 2.01
N PHE A 229 -18.01 2.68 0.84
CA PHE A 229 -16.93 3.06 -0.07
C PHE A 229 -17.36 4.19 -1.02
N TYR A 230 -16.53 5.21 -1.13
CA TYR A 230 -16.52 6.16 -2.24
C TYR A 230 -15.29 5.86 -3.09
N ASN A 231 -15.51 5.34 -4.30
CA ASN A 231 -14.45 4.88 -5.20
C ASN A 231 -14.39 5.77 -6.44
N PHE A 232 -13.19 6.23 -6.78
CA PHE A 232 -12.88 6.92 -8.01
C PHE A 232 -11.71 6.20 -8.67
N ALA A 233 -11.87 5.76 -9.91
CA ALA A 233 -10.79 5.08 -10.62
C ALA A 233 -10.89 5.26 -12.13
N THR A 234 -9.80 5.01 -12.86
CA THR A 234 -9.77 5.07 -14.32
C THR A 234 -10.81 4.17 -15.00
N TYR A 235 -11.15 3.03 -14.38
CA TYR A 235 -12.20 2.12 -14.89
C TYR A 235 -13.62 2.53 -14.50
N THR A 236 -13.77 3.60 -13.73
CA THR A 236 -15.07 4.19 -13.41
C THR A 236 -15.35 5.36 -14.37
N ARG A 237 -16.40 6.14 -14.10
CA ARG A 237 -16.67 7.39 -14.85
C ARG A 237 -16.05 8.62 -14.19
N ALA A 238 -15.14 8.42 -13.24
CA ALA A 238 -14.37 9.49 -12.62
C ALA A 238 -13.27 10.00 -13.56
N ARG A 239 -12.91 11.27 -13.41
CA ARG A 239 -11.79 11.91 -14.11
C ARG A 239 -11.00 12.75 -13.13
N ILE A 240 -9.69 12.76 -13.29
CA ILE A 240 -8.85 13.77 -12.69
C ILE A 240 -9.11 15.09 -13.43
N ARG A 241 -9.28 16.18 -12.67
CA ARG A 241 -9.49 17.54 -13.19
C ARG A 241 -8.28 18.43 -13.00
N LEU A 242 -7.49 18.14 -11.97
CA LEU A 242 -6.31 18.89 -11.62
C LEU A 242 -5.35 17.99 -10.85
N ILE A 243 -4.09 18.07 -11.22
CA ILE A 243 -2.93 17.61 -10.45
C ILE A 243 -2.00 18.81 -10.44
N LYS A 244 -1.68 19.31 -9.26
CA LYS A 244 -0.71 20.37 -9.09
C LYS A 244 0.24 19.97 -7.98
N ILE A 245 1.48 19.69 -8.35
CA ILE A 245 2.52 19.30 -7.41
C ILE A 245 3.47 20.48 -7.24
N ARG A 246 3.90 20.72 -6.00
CA ARG A 246 4.88 21.74 -5.65
C ARG A 246 5.77 21.17 -4.56
N GLU A 247 7.03 20.91 -4.87
CA GLU A 247 8.04 20.33 -3.97
C GLU A 247 7.45 19.24 -3.04
N LYS A 248 7.02 19.61 -1.84
CA LYS A 248 6.47 18.73 -0.80
C LYS A 248 4.94 18.74 -0.71
N SER A 249 4.22 19.07 -1.78
CA SER A 249 2.76 19.15 -1.73
C SER A 249 2.10 18.74 -3.03
N ALA A 250 0.92 18.14 -2.91
CA ALA A 250 0.08 17.76 -4.04
C ALA A 250 -1.34 18.26 -3.82
N HIS A 251 -1.88 18.96 -4.82
CA HIS A 251 -3.28 19.37 -4.90
C HIS A 251 -3.95 18.64 -6.05
N ILE A 252 -4.94 17.80 -5.73
CA ILE A 252 -5.57 16.90 -6.69
C ILE A 252 -7.09 17.07 -6.60
N ILE A 253 -7.74 17.17 -7.76
CA ILE A 253 -9.21 17.21 -7.87
C ILE A 253 -9.66 16.05 -8.75
N ILE A 254 -10.54 15.22 -8.22
CA ILE A 254 -11.14 14.07 -8.92
C ILE A 254 -12.67 14.24 -8.92
N GLU A 255 -13.31 14.01 -10.05
CA GLU A 255 -14.76 14.18 -10.19
C GLU A 255 -15.40 13.03 -10.96
N ASP A 256 -16.59 12.62 -10.53
CA ASP A 256 -17.54 11.87 -11.37
C ASP A 256 -18.86 12.66 -11.51
N LYS A 257 -19.93 12.03 -12.02
CA LYS A 257 -21.24 12.67 -12.16
C LYS A 257 -21.83 13.16 -10.83
N LYS A 258 -21.55 12.48 -9.72
CA LYS A 258 -22.19 12.71 -8.42
C LYS A 258 -21.28 13.37 -7.39
N PHE A 259 -19.98 13.12 -7.43
CA PHE A 259 -19.05 13.51 -6.38
C PHE A 259 -17.85 14.27 -6.93
N ARG A 260 -17.36 15.21 -6.13
CA ARG A 260 -16.07 15.88 -6.29
C ARG A 260 -15.23 15.61 -5.05
N LEU A 261 -14.06 15.03 -5.24
CA LEU A 261 -13.03 14.82 -4.24
C LEU A 261 -11.90 15.84 -4.46
N ILE A 262 -11.59 16.61 -3.43
CA ILE A 262 -10.45 17.52 -3.40
C ILE A 262 -9.48 16.99 -2.35
N VAL A 263 -8.22 16.85 -2.75
CA VAL A 263 -7.13 16.31 -1.94
C VAL A 263 -6.02 17.35 -1.89
N ASN A 264 -5.60 17.72 -0.67
CA ASN A 264 -4.40 18.51 -0.45
C ASN A 264 -3.47 17.70 0.45
N ALA A 265 -2.34 17.26 -0.06
CA ALA A 265 -1.34 16.52 0.69
C ALA A 265 -0.10 17.39 0.92
N TYR A 266 0.49 17.28 2.10
CA TYR A 266 1.77 17.88 2.45
C TYR A 266 2.71 16.79 2.97
N GLN A 267 3.86 16.65 2.30
CA GLN A 267 4.91 15.70 2.61
C GLN A 267 5.80 16.24 3.71
N ASP A 268 5.81 15.53 4.83
CA ASP A 268 6.74 15.77 5.92
C ASP A 268 8.07 15.05 5.64
N LYS A 269 8.86 14.75 6.68
CA LYS A 269 10.08 13.95 6.57
C LYS A 269 9.80 12.66 5.79
N ALA A 270 10.54 12.50 4.69
CA ALA A 270 10.49 11.33 3.84
C ALA A 270 11.81 10.55 3.92
N THR A 271 11.73 9.25 3.73
CA THR A 271 12.85 8.32 3.81
C THR A 271 12.92 7.51 2.52
N ASP A 272 14.13 7.24 2.06
CA ASP A 272 14.36 6.39 0.90
C ASP A 272 14.21 4.91 1.28
N LEU A 273 13.29 4.24 0.60
CA LEU A 273 13.00 2.82 0.72
C LEU A 273 13.40 2.10 -0.56
N LYS A 274 13.78 0.82 -0.45
CA LYS A 274 13.99 0.02 -1.65
C LYS A 274 12.66 -0.27 -2.31
N ALA A 275 12.62 -0.06 -3.63
CA ALA A 275 11.49 -0.33 -4.50
C ALA A 275 11.88 -1.25 -5.66
N PRO A 276 10.91 -1.96 -6.26
CA PRO A 276 11.19 -2.85 -7.39
C PRO A 276 11.36 -2.05 -8.69
N SER A 277 12.52 -2.20 -9.31
CA SER A 277 12.80 -1.79 -10.69
C SER A 277 13.11 -3.05 -11.50
N MET A 278 12.31 -3.36 -12.53
CA MET A 278 12.53 -4.55 -13.38
C MET A 278 12.64 -5.90 -12.62
N GLY A 279 11.98 -6.02 -11.47
CA GLY A 279 11.86 -7.24 -10.67
C GLY A 279 12.93 -7.37 -9.60
N ILE A 280 13.86 -6.41 -9.53
CA ILE A 280 14.90 -6.31 -8.51
C ILE A 280 14.66 -5.10 -7.61
N MET A 281 15.01 -5.23 -6.33
CA MET A 281 14.86 -4.17 -5.32
C MET A 281 16.04 -3.18 -5.38
N LEU A 282 16.28 -2.61 -6.57
CA LEU A 282 17.30 -1.57 -6.82
C LEU A 282 16.68 -0.19 -7.07
N GLY A 283 15.36 -0.09 -7.17
CA GLY A 283 14.66 1.19 -7.25
C GLY A 283 14.61 1.88 -5.88
N HIS A 284 14.22 3.14 -5.92
CA HIS A 284 14.06 4.01 -4.77
C HIS A 284 12.60 4.45 -4.66
N CYS A 285 12.10 4.55 -3.44
CA CYS A 285 10.80 5.15 -3.14
C CYS A 285 10.96 6.10 -1.96
N ILE A 286 10.61 7.37 -2.18
CA ILE A 286 10.69 8.40 -1.14
C ILE A 286 9.34 8.48 -0.42
N GLU A 287 9.22 7.78 0.70
CA GLU A 287 7.99 7.68 1.49
C GLU A 287 8.11 8.50 2.78
N SER A 288 7.08 9.31 3.07
CA SER A 288 6.83 9.83 4.42
C SER A 288 5.66 9.09 5.06
N MET A 289 5.74 8.79 6.37
CA MET A 289 4.61 8.27 7.15
C MET A 289 4.05 9.25 8.19
N THR A 290 4.60 10.47 8.26
CA THR A 290 4.19 11.55 9.19
C THR A 290 3.46 12.69 8.48
N SER A 291 3.13 12.50 7.20
CA SER A 291 2.52 13.50 6.34
C SER A 291 1.07 13.80 6.73
N ARG A 292 0.50 14.86 6.13
CA ARG A 292 -0.91 15.25 6.33
C ARG A 292 -1.66 15.30 5.01
N ILE A 293 -2.91 14.82 5.02
CA ILE A 293 -3.80 14.83 3.86
C ILE A 293 -5.13 15.47 4.23
N SER A 294 -5.41 16.67 3.72
CA SER A 294 -6.74 17.28 3.79
C SER A 294 -7.62 16.74 2.66
N LEU A 295 -8.80 16.26 3.02
CA LEU A 295 -9.79 15.69 2.12
C LEU A 295 -11.10 16.43 2.23
N LYS A 296 -11.67 16.79 1.08
CA LYS A 296 -13.02 17.33 0.99
C LYS A 296 -13.80 16.55 -0.06
N LEU A 297 -14.89 15.92 0.36
CA LEU A 297 -15.82 15.23 -0.53
C LEU A 297 -17.14 16.00 -0.60
N GLN A 298 -17.56 16.33 -1.82
CA GLN A 298 -18.78 17.09 -2.09
C GLN A 298 -19.71 16.29 -2.99
N ASP A 299 -21.01 16.28 -2.67
CA ASP A 299 -22.06 15.84 -3.59
C ASP A 299 -22.35 16.99 -4.57
N ARG A 300 -22.07 16.77 -5.86
CA ARG A 300 -22.22 17.76 -6.93
C ARG A 300 -23.67 17.98 -7.34
N THR A 301 -24.56 17.03 -7.04
CA THR A 301 -25.98 17.14 -7.39
C THR A 301 -26.74 18.03 -6.41
N THR A 302 -26.33 18.00 -5.13
CA THR A 302 -26.94 18.80 -4.06
C THR A 302 -26.06 19.97 -3.59
N ASN A 303 -24.84 20.07 -4.10
CA ASN A 303 -23.78 20.98 -3.67
C ASN A 303 -23.35 20.82 -2.20
N LYS A 304 -23.80 19.78 -1.49
CA LYS A 304 -23.52 19.55 -0.06
C LYS A 304 -22.14 18.93 0.16
N ILE A 305 -21.44 19.41 1.19
CA ILE A 305 -20.20 18.79 1.67
C ILE A 305 -20.55 17.54 2.48
N ILE A 306 -20.03 16.39 2.07
CA ILE A 306 -20.24 15.10 2.74
C ILE A 306 -19.31 14.98 3.95
N PHE A 307 -18.07 15.43 3.78
CA PHE A 307 -17.09 15.65 4.85
C PHE A 307 -15.96 16.58 4.36
N ASN A 308 -15.27 17.19 5.33
CA ASN A 308 -14.05 17.94 5.15
C ASN A 308 -13.16 17.68 6.37
N ASP A 309 -12.07 16.96 6.21
CA ASP A 309 -11.25 16.47 7.33
C ASP A 309 -9.76 16.39 6.95
N VAL A 310 -8.90 16.26 7.95
CA VAL A 310 -7.44 16.14 7.78
C VAL A 310 -6.97 14.82 8.38
N GLY A 311 -6.44 13.96 7.51
CA GLY A 311 -5.76 12.74 7.89
C GLY A 311 -4.34 13.04 8.35
N LYS A 312 -4.00 12.53 9.53
CA LYS A 312 -2.64 12.55 10.10
C LYS A 312 -1.91 11.24 9.78
N ASN A 313 -0.64 11.17 10.20
CA ASN A 313 0.22 9.98 10.06
C ASN A 313 0.11 9.38 8.67
N ALA A 314 0.12 10.23 7.64
CA ALA A 314 -0.17 9.81 6.29
C ALA A 314 1.07 9.24 5.64
N GLY A 315 0.88 8.13 4.92
CA GLY A 315 1.81 7.63 3.92
C GLY A 315 1.74 8.58 2.72
N LEU A 316 2.87 9.05 2.22
CA LEU A 316 2.91 9.92 1.03
C LEU A 316 4.21 9.74 0.26
N GLU A 317 4.03 9.37 -1.00
CA GLU A 317 5.05 9.22 -2.02
C GLU A 317 4.70 10.14 -3.19
N ILE A 318 5.68 10.91 -3.65
CA ILE A 318 5.58 11.76 -4.85
C ILE A 318 6.85 11.50 -5.64
N MET A 319 6.74 10.75 -6.74
CA MET A 319 7.87 10.24 -7.49
C MET A 319 7.79 10.69 -8.95
N ASP A 320 8.89 11.26 -9.46
CA ASP A 320 9.11 11.63 -10.86
C ASP A 320 7.89 12.31 -11.53
N ASN A 321 7.39 13.35 -10.89
CA ASN A 321 6.08 13.97 -11.15
C ASN A 321 5.91 14.67 -12.52
N ASP A 322 7.00 14.94 -13.23
CA ASP A 322 6.98 15.64 -14.53
C ASP A 322 6.28 14.83 -15.65
N GLU A 323 5.99 13.54 -15.42
CA GLU A 323 5.32 12.67 -16.41
C GLU A 323 3.80 12.50 -16.21
N LEU A 324 3.18 13.13 -15.20
CA LEU A 324 1.75 12.96 -14.91
C LEU A 324 0.87 13.94 -15.69
N GLU A 325 0.45 13.54 -16.88
CA GLU A 325 -0.48 14.28 -17.74
C GLU A 325 -1.95 13.86 -17.49
N ILE A 326 -2.92 14.79 -17.62
CA ILE A 326 -4.36 14.57 -17.31
C ILE A 326 -5.21 14.40 -18.56
#